data_AF-A0A661UUG5-F1
#
_entry.id   AF-A0A661UUG5-F1
#
_cell.length_a   1.000
_cell.length_b   1.000
_cell.length_c   1.000
_cell.angle_alpha   90.00
_cell.angle_beta   90.00
_cell.angle_gamma   90.00
#
_symmetry.space_group_name_H-M   'P 1'
#
loop_
_entity.id
_entity.type
_entity.pdbx_description
1 polymer ?
#
loop_
_entity_poly.entity_id
_entity_poly.type
_entity_poly.pdbx_seq_one_letter_code
_entity_poly.pdbx_strand_id
1 'polypeptide(L)'
;TRQRGFGEEVKRRIMIGTYALSAGYYDAYYVKAQRVRTLIRREFDAAFEKHDVLVAPVSPTPAFKIGEKIDDPLQMYLTDVCTIPVSIAGLPGISVPCGFATADDGARLPIGLQIIARPFDEATMFRTAHAYEQSTAWHKEFPPL
;
A
#
# COMPACT_ATOMS: atom_id res chain seq x y z
N THR A 1 31.18 -6.22 14.94
CA THR A 1 31.05 -4.75 14.87
C THR A 1 30.22 -4.24 13.66
N ARG A 2 29.18 -4.97 13.20
CA ARG A 2 28.10 -4.45 12.32
C ARG A 2 26.69 -4.98 12.69
N GLN A 3 26.60 -5.77 13.77
CA GLN A 3 25.33 -6.35 14.27
C GLN A 3 24.61 -5.48 15.29
N ARG A 4 25.30 -4.49 15.88
CA ARG A 4 24.73 -3.60 16.90
C ARG A 4 24.17 -2.37 16.18
N GLY A 5 22.87 -2.13 16.30
CA GLY A 5 22.20 -0.92 15.78
C GLY A 5 20.99 -1.18 14.87
N PHE A 6 20.87 -2.36 14.26
CA PHE A 6 19.70 -2.71 13.43
C PHE A 6 18.80 -3.74 14.12
N GLY A 7 17.49 -3.53 14.06
CA GLY A 7 16.50 -4.53 14.42
C GLY A 7 16.44 -5.68 13.41
N GLU A 8 15.74 -6.76 13.76
CA GLU A 8 15.71 -8.00 12.96
C GLU A 8 15.12 -7.78 11.55
N GLU A 9 14.07 -6.99 11.40
CA GLU A 9 13.48 -6.69 10.07
C GLU A 9 14.45 -5.93 9.16
N VAL A 10 15.21 -4.98 9.70
CA VAL A 10 16.21 -4.23 8.93
C VAL A 10 17.32 -5.16 8.46
N LYS A 11 17.83 -6.03 9.34
CA LYS A 11 18.83 -7.04 8.97
C LYS A 11 18.29 -7.97 7.87
N ARG A 12 17.05 -8.46 8.00
CA ARG A 12 16.39 -9.32 6.99
C ARG A 12 16.36 -8.65 5.62
N ARG A 13 15.93 -7.38 5.54
CA ARG A 13 15.87 -6.62 4.28
C ARG A 13 17.25 -6.36 3.67
N ILE A 14 18.26 -6.05 4.49
CA ILE A 14 19.64 -5.89 4.00
C ILE A 14 20.16 -7.21 3.40
N MET A 15 19.95 -8.34 4.09
CA MET A 15 20.42 -9.64 3.61
C MET A 15 19.74 -10.04 2.30
N ILE A 16 18.40 -9.91 2.20
CA ILE A 16 17.65 -10.19 0.97
C ILE A 16 18.08 -9.26 -0.16
N GLY A 17 18.24 -7.96 0.11
CA GLY A 17 18.69 -6.99 -0.88
C GLY A 17 20.09 -7.29 -1.40
N THR A 18 21.02 -7.66 -0.52
CA THR A 18 22.38 -8.03 -0.90
C THR A 18 22.39 -9.30 -1.75
N TYR A 19 21.56 -10.28 -1.41
CA TYR A 19 21.39 -11.51 -2.20
C TYR A 19 20.80 -11.23 -3.59
N ALA A 20 19.72 -10.45 -3.67
CA ALA A 20 19.08 -10.09 -4.94
C ALA A 20 20.00 -9.30 -5.88
N LEU A 21 21.00 -8.60 -5.34
CA LEU A 21 21.99 -7.84 -6.10
C LEU A 21 23.30 -8.59 -6.36
N SER A 22 23.46 -9.80 -5.81
CA SER A 22 24.69 -10.57 -5.95
C SER A 22 24.91 -11.10 -7.37
N ALA A 23 26.18 -11.19 -7.78
CA ALA A 23 26.56 -11.74 -9.08
C ALA A 23 26.05 -13.19 -9.21
N GLY A 24 25.37 -13.49 -10.31
CA GLY A 24 24.71 -14.78 -10.57
C GLY A 24 23.20 -14.82 -10.24
N TYR A 25 22.72 -13.95 -9.35
CA TYR A 25 21.30 -13.85 -8.99
C TYR A 25 20.65 -12.53 -9.44
N TYR A 26 21.45 -11.51 -9.77
CA TYR A 26 20.99 -10.19 -10.22
C TYR A 26 19.94 -10.25 -11.35
N ASP A 27 20.23 -11.01 -12.42
CA ASP A 27 19.32 -11.11 -13.57
C ASP A 27 18.02 -11.85 -13.22
N ALA A 28 18.13 -12.91 -12.43
CA ALA A 28 17.01 -13.77 -12.04
C ALA A 28 16.04 -13.07 -11.09
N TYR A 29 16.53 -12.20 -10.21
CA TYR A 29 15.72 -11.50 -9.21
C TYR A 29 15.52 -10.03 -9.55
N TYR A 30 16.56 -9.21 -9.50
CA TYR A 30 16.43 -7.76 -9.61
C TYR A 30 15.99 -7.32 -11.00
N VAL A 31 16.66 -7.78 -12.07
CA VAL A 31 16.28 -7.42 -13.45
C VAL A 31 14.89 -7.96 -13.79
N LYS A 32 14.58 -9.19 -13.35
CA LYS A 32 13.24 -9.76 -13.54
C LYS A 32 12.17 -8.92 -12.84
N ALA A 33 12.39 -8.49 -11.60
CA ALA A 33 11.48 -7.61 -10.87
C ALA A 33 11.31 -6.26 -11.57
N GLN A 34 12.38 -5.67 -12.09
CA GLN A 34 12.31 -4.41 -12.87
C GLN A 34 11.48 -4.57 -14.16
N ARG A 35 11.57 -5.73 -14.84
CA ARG A 35 10.71 -6.04 -16.00
C ARG A 35 9.24 -6.16 -15.59
N VAL A 36 8.95 -6.83 -14.48
CA VAL A 36 7.58 -6.93 -13.93
C VAL A 36 7.04 -5.55 -13.56
N ARG A 37 7.86 -4.69 -12.95
CA ARG A 37 7.50 -3.28 -12.69
C ARG A 37 7.08 -2.54 -13.96
N THR A 38 7.75 -2.77 -15.09
CA THR A 38 7.32 -2.19 -16.38
C THR A 38 5.97 -2.72 -16.83
N LEU A 39 5.67 -4.00 -16.61
CA LEU A 39 4.36 -4.57 -16.94
C LEU A 39 3.25 -3.94 -16.09
N ILE A 40 3.46 -3.86 -14.77
CA ILE A 40 2.52 -3.21 -13.84
C ILE A 40 2.21 -1.78 -14.27
N ARG A 41 3.25 -1.01 -14.61
CA ARG A 41 3.07 0.37 -15.11
C ARG A 41 2.21 0.42 -16.36
N ARG A 42 2.44 -0.46 -17.33
CA ARG A 42 1.65 -0.51 -18.57
C ARG A 42 0.17 -0.85 -18.32
N GLU A 43 -0.12 -1.71 -17.34
CA GLU A 43 -1.51 -2.03 -16.97
C GLU A 43 -2.22 -0.81 -16.37
N PHE A 44 -1.54 -0.04 -15.52
CA PHE A 44 -2.08 1.23 -15.03
C PHE A 44 -2.26 2.26 -16.14
N ASP A 45 -1.27 2.44 -17.01
CA ASP A 45 -1.36 3.36 -18.15
C ASP A 45 -2.57 3.02 -19.02
N ALA A 46 -2.79 1.73 -19.34
CA ALA A 46 -3.95 1.26 -20.09
C ALA A 46 -5.29 1.47 -19.35
N ALA A 47 -5.31 1.33 -18.01
CA ALA A 47 -6.50 1.61 -17.23
C ALA A 47 -6.85 3.11 -17.27
N PHE A 48 -5.85 3.99 -17.24
CA PHE A 48 -6.01 5.44 -17.31
C PHE A 48 -6.38 5.97 -18.70
N GLU A 49 -6.29 5.16 -19.76
CA GLU A 49 -6.86 5.51 -21.07
C GLU A 49 -8.39 5.62 -21.02
N LYS A 50 -9.03 4.90 -20.08
CA LYS A 50 -10.49 4.78 -19.98
C LYS A 50 -11.07 5.42 -18.73
N HIS A 51 -10.25 5.71 -17.72
CA HIS A 51 -10.69 6.19 -16.42
C HIS A 51 -9.79 7.32 -15.95
N ASP A 52 -10.35 8.35 -15.33
CA ASP A 52 -9.58 9.47 -14.78
C ASP A 52 -8.94 9.15 -13.42
N VAL A 53 -9.59 8.27 -12.66
CA VAL A 53 -9.15 7.79 -11.34
C VAL A 53 -9.45 6.30 -11.19
N LEU A 54 -8.65 5.63 -10.39
CA LEU A 54 -8.88 4.24 -9.96
C LEU A 54 -9.10 4.22 -8.45
N VAL A 55 -9.89 3.26 -7.97
CA VAL A 55 -10.18 3.11 -6.54
C VAL A 55 -9.94 1.68 -6.08
N ALA A 56 -9.43 1.55 -4.85
CA ALA A 56 -9.19 0.27 -4.20
C ALA A 56 -9.27 0.43 -2.67
N PRO A 57 -9.46 -0.65 -1.88
CA PRO A 57 -9.18 -0.60 -0.45
C PRO A 57 -7.72 -0.20 -0.18
N VAL A 58 -7.45 0.51 0.92
CA VAL A 58 -6.07 0.80 1.35
C VAL A 58 -5.42 -0.44 1.95
N SER A 59 -6.19 -1.23 2.69
CA SER A 59 -5.76 -2.48 3.33
C SER A 59 -6.83 -3.54 3.09
N PRO A 60 -6.45 -4.83 2.92
CA PRO A 60 -7.41 -5.92 2.78
C PRO A 60 -8.18 -6.22 4.07
N THR A 61 -7.67 -5.79 5.23
CA THR A 61 -8.30 -5.99 6.55
C THR A 61 -8.33 -4.68 7.34
N PRO A 62 -9.25 -4.52 8.31
CA PRO A 62 -9.12 -3.46 9.32
C PRO A 62 -7.85 -3.66 10.17
N ALA A 63 -7.61 -2.73 11.10
CA ALA A 63 -6.47 -2.80 12.01
C ALA A 63 -6.44 -4.14 12.77
N PHE A 64 -5.28 -4.80 12.75
CA PHE A 64 -5.02 -6.04 13.47
C PHE A 64 -4.32 -5.73 14.81
N LYS A 65 -4.35 -6.69 15.75
CA LYS A 65 -3.81 -6.51 17.10
C LYS A 65 -2.29 -6.51 17.11
N ILE A 66 -1.73 -5.86 18.13
CA ILE A 66 -0.28 -5.93 18.39
C ILE A 66 0.11 -7.39 18.61
N GLY A 67 1.12 -7.86 17.87
CA GLY A 67 1.59 -9.24 17.94
C GLY A 67 0.90 -10.21 16.99
N GLU A 68 -0.19 -9.83 16.31
CA GLU A 68 -0.97 -10.78 15.51
C GLU A 68 -0.25 -11.26 14.24
N LYS A 69 0.64 -10.43 13.68
CA LYS A 69 1.36 -10.70 12.42
C LYS A 69 2.88 -10.71 12.56
N ILE A 70 3.40 -10.97 13.77
CA ILE A 70 4.85 -10.94 14.03
C ILE A 70 5.55 -12.27 13.71
N ASP A 71 4.82 -13.39 13.80
CA ASP A 71 5.40 -14.73 13.66
C ASP A 71 5.58 -15.16 12.20
N ASP A 72 4.75 -14.62 11.29
CA ASP A 72 4.87 -14.82 9.85
C ASP A 72 5.10 -13.48 9.13
N PRO A 73 6.34 -13.16 8.73
CA PRO A 73 6.66 -11.97 7.96
C PRO A 73 5.86 -11.83 6.65
N LEU A 74 5.40 -12.93 6.05
CA LEU A 74 4.60 -12.89 4.83
C LEU A 74 3.19 -12.33 5.10
N GLN A 75 2.60 -12.64 6.25
CA GLN A 75 1.31 -12.07 6.66
C GLN A 75 1.40 -10.55 6.81
N MET A 76 2.54 -10.06 7.30
CA MET A 76 2.81 -8.62 7.33
C MET A 76 2.94 -8.06 5.92
N TYR A 77 3.60 -8.72 4.98
CA TYR A 77 3.75 -8.20 3.61
C TYR A 77 2.42 -8.14 2.84
N LEU A 78 1.46 -9.00 3.17
CA LEU A 78 0.14 -8.99 2.56
C LEU A 78 -0.71 -7.78 2.97
N THR A 79 -0.36 -7.04 4.03
CA THR A 79 -1.09 -5.81 4.41
C THR A 79 -1.02 -4.76 3.32
N ASP A 80 0.09 -4.73 2.59
CA ASP A 80 0.40 -3.67 1.62
C ASP A 80 0.08 -4.10 0.18
N VAL A 81 -0.62 -5.22 -0.01
CA VAL A 81 -0.95 -5.77 -1.33
C VAL A 81 -1.71 -4.77 -2.22
N CYS A 82 -2.53 -3.90 -1.60
CA CYS A 82 -3.31 -2.91 -2.32
C CYS A 82 -2.56 -1.60 -2.59
N THR A 83 -1.43 -1.34 -1.91
CA THR A 83 -0.70 -0.05 -1.96
C THR A 83 0.66 -0.16 -2.67
N ILE A 84 1.31 -1.32 -2.60
CA ILE A 84 2.59 -1.57 -3.27
C ILE A 84 2.52 -1.35 -4.79
N PRO A 85 1.51 -1.87 -5.53
CA PRO A 85 1.47 -1.69 -6.99
C PRO A 85 1.48 -0.22 -7.42
N VAL A 86 0.81 0.65 -6.65
CA VAL A 86 0.75 2.11 -6.87
C VAL A 86 2.14 2.74 -6.75
N SER A 87 2.87 2.36 -5.69
CA SER A 87 4.24 2.83 -5.46
C SER A 87 5.23 2.33 -6.51
N ILE A 88 5.11 1.07 -6.93
CA ILE A 88 5.92 0.45 -7.98
C ILE A 88 5.70 1.16 -9.33
N ALA A 89 4.44 1.47 -9.65
CA ALA A 89 4.06 2.18 -10.86
C ALA A 89 4.46 3.68 -10.83
N GLY A 90 4.71 4.24 -9.65
CA GLY A 90 5.07 5.65 -9.46
C GLY A 90 3.88 6.59 -9.62
N LEU A 91 2.72 6.16 -9.11
CA LEU A 91 1.45 6.90 -9.21
C LEU A 91 1.14 7.63 -7.91
N PRO A 92 0.48 8.80 -7.97
CA PRO A 92 -0.10 9.42 -6.79
C PRO A 92 -1.31 8.63 -6.27
N GLY A 93 -1.40 8.50 -4.96
CA GLY A 93 -2.55 7.91 -4.28
C GLY A 93 -2.87 8.61 -2.95
N ILE A 94 -4.15 8.68 -2.60
CA ILE A 94 -4.65 9.23 -1.33
C ILE A 94 -5.52 8.20 -0.63
N SER A 95 -5.40 8.12 0.70
CA SER A 95 -6.30 7.34 1.57
C SER A 95 -7.33 8.27 2.21
N VAL A 96 -8.61 7.99 2.02
CA VAL A 96 -9.72 8.68 2.69
C VAL A 96 -10.57 7.71 3.51
N PRO A 97 -11.13 8.10 4.66
CA PRO A 97 -11.99 7.23 5.45
C PRO A 97 -13.26 6.88 4.68
N CYS A 98 -13.60 5.59 4.57
CA CYS A 98 -14.75 5.13 3.78
C CYS A 98 -15.78 4.29 4.54
N GLY A 99 -15.65 4.23 5.86
CA GLY A 99 -16.55 3.48 6.73
C GLY A 99 -15.82 2.82 7.89
N PHE A 100 -16.52 1.89 8.53
CA PHE A 100 -16.00 1.15 9.68
C PHE A 100 -16.36 -0.33 9.56
N ALA A 101 -15.43 -1.19 9.98
CA ALA A 101 -15.68 -2.61 10.21
C ALA A 101 -15.89 -2.86 11.71
N THR A 102 -16.63 -3.91 12.04
CA THR A 102 -16.70 -4.44 13.41
C THR A 102 -15.70 -5.59 13.52
N ALA A 103 -14.72 -5.47 14.40
CA ALA A 103 -13.80 -6.54 14.74
C ALA A 103 -14.48 -7.63 15.58
N ASP A 104 -13.82 -8.78 15.71
CA ASP A 104 -14.35 -9.94 16.47
C ASP A 104 -14.60 -9.63 17.95
N ASP A 105 -13.84 -8.69 18.52
CA ASP A 105 -14.02 -8.20 19.90
C ASP A 105 -15.06 -7.07 20.01
N GLY A 106 -15.78 -6.77 18.93
CA GLY A 106 -16.80 -5.73 18.86
C GLY A 106 -16.24 -4.33 18.63
N ALA A 107 -14.93 -4.15 18.50
CA ALA A 107 -14.34 -2.84 18.24
C ALA A 107 -14.74 -2.31 16.85
N ARG A 108 -15.13 -1.03 16.78
CA ARG A 108 -15.44 -0.33 15.52
C ARG A 108 -14.16 0.26 14.95
N LEU A 109 -13.65 -0.32 13.87
CA LEU A 109 -12.36 0.03 13.27
C LEU A 109 -12.51 0.75 11.93
N PRO A 110 -11.76 1.84 11.66
CA PRO A 110 -11.88 2.58 10.42
C PRO A 110 -11.38 1.78 9.21
N ILE A 111 -12.01 2.00 8.05
CA ILE A 111 -11.62 1.45 6.75
C ILE A 111 -11.19 2.62 5.84
N GLY A 112 -10.10 2.43 5.09
CA GLY A 112 -9.60 3.40 4.12
C GLY A 112 -9.93 3.02 2.67
N LEU A 113 -10.40 4.00 1.90
CA LEU A 113 -10.49 3.97 0.45
C LEU A 113 -9.28 4.68 -0.16
N GLN A 114 -8.58 3.97 -1.03
CA GLN A 114 -7.48 4.49 -1.81
C GLN A 114 -8.01 5.04 -3.14
N ILE A 115 -7.72 6.29 -3.44
CA ILE A 115 -8.00 6.92 -4.74
C ILE A 115 -6.66 7.17 -5.42
N ILE A 116 -6.50 6.66 -6.64
CA ILE A 116 -5.25 6.66 -7.40
C ILE A 116 -5.47 7.47 -8.67
N ALA A 117 -4.55 8.36 -8.98
CA ALA A 117 -4.60 9.18 -10.20
C ALA A 117 -3.39 8.96 -11.10
N ARG A 118 -3.44 9.57 -12.29
CA ARG A 118 -2.32 9.59 -13.24
C ARG A 118 -1.12 10.33 -12.66
N PRO A 119 0.10 10.08 -13.18
CA PRO A 119 1.26 10.89 -12.83
C PRO A 119 0.98 12.39 -13.01
N PHE A 120 1.27 13.18 -11.99
CA PHE A 120 1.08 14.65 -11.96
C PHE A 120 -0.37 15.14 -12.03
N ASP A 121 -1.36 14.27 -11.77
CA ASP A 121 -2.78 14.61 -11.76
C ASP A 121 -3.40 14.56 -10.34
N GLU A 122 -2.62 14.96 -9.33
CA GLU A 122 -3.06 15.03 -7.93
C GLU A 122 -4.27 15.95 -7.77
N ALA A 123 -4.42 16.96 -8.62
CA ALA A 123 -5.57 17.84 -8.60
C ALA A 123 -6.88 17.08 -8.82
N THR A 124 -6.92 16.13 -9.76
CA THR A 124 -8.11 15.28 -10.00
C THR A 124 -8.34 14.32 -8.83
N MET A 125 -7.27 13.76 -8.27
CA MET A 125 -7.32 12.94 -7.06
C MET A 125 -7.95 13.70 -5.88
N PHE A 126 -7.47 14.91 -5.58
CA PHE A 126 -7.98 15.74 -4.48
C PHE A 126 -9.42 16.19 -4.70
N ARG A 127 -9.80 16.55 -5.94
CA ARG A 127 -11.20 16.88 -6.25
C ARG A 127 -12.14 15.69 -6.02
N THR A 128 -11.70 14.49 -6.42
CA THR A 128 -12.46 13.25 -6.21
C THR A 128 -12.58 12.94 -4.71
N ALA A 129 -11.48 13.01 -3.97
CA ALA A 129 -11.45 12.82 -2.53
C ALA A 129 -12.37 13.81 -1.80
N HIS A 130 -12.33 15.09 -2.19
CA HIS A 130 -13.18 16.11 -1.60
C HIS A 130 -14.67 15.86 -1.92
N ALA A 131 -15.01 15.52 -3.16
CA ALA A 131 -16.40 15.17 -3.51
C ALA A 131 -16.90 13.95 -2.72
N TYR A 132 -16.04 12.95 -2.50
CA TYR A 132 -16.35 11.80 -1.66
C TYR A 132 -16.55 12.19 -0.19
N GLU A 133 -15.67 13.03 0.35
CA GLU A 133 -15.79 13.55 1.71
C GLU A 133 -17.11 14.32 1.92
N GLN A 134 -17.51 15.17 0.97
CA GLN A 134 -18.76 15.94 1.05
C GLN A 134 -20.03 15.07 0.97
N SER A 135 -19.94 13.88 0.36
CA SER A 135 -21.06 12.94 0.29
C SER A 135 -21.14 11.98 1.48
N THR A 136 -20.21 12.06 2.43
CA THR A 136 -20.13 11.17 3.59
C THR A 136 -19.92 11.94 4.90
N ALA A 137 -20.03 11.25 6.03
CA ALA A 137 -19.82 11.85 7.36
C ALA A 137 -18.66 11.21 8.14
N TRP A 138 -17.91 10.29 7.52
CA TRP A 138 -16.85 9.52 8.18
C TRP A 138 -15.77 10.42 8.80
N HIS A 139 -15.46 11.54 8.15
CA HIS A 139 -14.48 12.53 8.60
C HIS A 139 -14.88 13.27 9.89
N LYS A 140 -16.14 13.14 10.35
CA LYS A 140 -16.66 13.77 11.58
C LYS A 140 -16.58 12.84 12.79
N GLU A 141 -16.20 11.59 12.60
CA GLU A 141 -16.07 10.60 13.66
C GLU A 141 -14.72 10.76 14.36
N PHE A 142 -14.74 11.04 15.66
CA PHE A 142 -13.53 11.18 16.48
C PHE A 142 -13.50 10.08 17.54
N PRO A 143 -12.34 9.46 17.80
CA PRO A 143 -12.19 8.55 18.93
C PRO A 143 -12.32 9.33 20.25
N PRO A 144 -12.79 8.69 21.34
CA PRO A 144 -12.70 9.29 22.67
C PRO A 144 -11.23 9.53 23.02
N LEU A 145 -10.94 10.72 23.56
CA LEU A 145 -9.63 11.10 24.06
C LEU A 145 -9.36 10.52 25.45
#